data_AF-A0A1U7N568-F1
#
_entry.id   AF-A0A1U7N568-F1
#
_cell.length_a   1.000
_cell.length_b   1.000
_cell.length_c   1.000
_cell.angle_alpha   90.00
_cell.angle_beta   90.00
_cell.angle_gamma   90.00
#
_symmetry.space_group_name_H-M   'P 1'
#
loop_
_entity.id
_entity.type
_entity.pdbx_description
1 polymer ?
#
loop_
_entity_poly.entity_id
_entity_poly.type
_entity_poly.pdbx_seq_one_letter_code
_entity_poly.pdbx_strand_id
1 'polypeptide(L)'
;MGIDINKYALETAKKGIYSSWSFRNINPDIKRDYFRIINNSYHIDDRIKKMVTFKTVNLVKDSFNKQNYDLKDLDLLICRNVFIYFEDSAKAKVLDKFYDTLKPLGYLLTGHAELYGHNLSKFQTKVFPESLVYQRRADNLILKTPPLVSLSSEEKSPQLKNLSLEVLPGGATK
;
A
#
# COMPACT_ATOMS: atom_id res chain seq x y z
N MET A 1 -1.68 -9.11 6.27
CA MET A 1 -1.37 -9.56 7.64
C MET A 1 -2.48 -9.10 8.58
N GLY A 2 -2.85 -9.90 9.58
CA GLY A 2 -3.79 -9.50 10.64
C GLY A 2 -3.13 -9.55 12.01
N ILE A 3 -3.33 -8.51 12.84
CA ILE A 3 -2.77 -8.44 14.19
C ILE A 3 -3.86 -8.14 15.21
N ASP A 4 -3.76 -8.74 16.39
CA ASP A 4 -4.66 -8.49 17.52
C ASP A 4 -3.94 -8.83 18.84
N ILE A 5 -4.40 -8.27 19.96
CA ILE A 5 -3.94 -8.68 21.29
C ILE A 5 -4.65 -9.96 21.76
N ASN A 6 -5.86 -10.22 21.27
CA ASN A 6 -6.69 -11.35 21.64
C ASN A 6 -6.32 -12.60 20.81
N LYS A 7 -5.60 -13.53 21.45
CA LYS A 7 -5.23 -14.81 20.84
C LYS A 7 -6.43 -15.64 20.37
N TYR A 8 -7.54 -15.63 21.11
CA TYR A 8 -8.73 -16.40 20.74
C TYR A 8 -9.38 -15.85 19.45
N ALA A 9 -9.41 -14.52 19.30
CA ALA A 9 -9.89 -13.89 18.07
C ALA A 9 -9.00 -14.29 16.87
N LEU A 10 -7.67 -14.30 17.05
CA LEU A 10 -6.73 -14.73 16.01
C LEU A 10 -6.89 -16.21 15.65
N GLU A 11 -7.07 -17.11 16.61
CA GLU A 11 -7.32 -18.53 16.33
C GLU A 11 -8.65 -18.74 15.59
N THR A 12 -9.67 -17.94 15.92
CA THR A 12 -10.94 -17.95 15.20
C THR A 12 -10.77 -17.45 13.77
N ALA A 13 -10.04 -16.35 13.56
CA ALA A 13 -9.73 -15.82 12.24
C ALA A 13 -8.91 -16.80 11.39
N LYS A 14 -7.92 -17.48 12.00
CA LYS A 14 -7.15 -18.56 11.37
C LYS A 14 -8.00 -19.76 10.97
N LYS A 15 -9.11 -20.06 11.65
CA LYS A 15 -10.03 -21.11 11.19
C LYS A 15 -10.71 -20.67 9.89
N GLY A 16 -11.10 -19.39 9.80
CA GLY A 16 -11.75 -18.82 8.62
C GLY A 16 -13.16 -19.38 8.42
N ILE A 17 -13.85 -19.67 9.52
CA ILE A 17 -15.20 -20.25 9.54
C ILE A 17 -16.16 -19.20 10.10
N TYR A 18 -17.22 -18.93 9.36
CA TYR A 18 -18.17 -17.86 9.65
C TYR A 18 -19.61 -18.38 9.60
N SER A 19 -20.48 -17.78 10.39
CA SER A 19 -21.92 -18.06 10.33
C SER A 19 -22.60 -17.22 9.26
N SER A 20 -23.85 -17.55 8.90
CA SER A 20 -24.66 -16.71 7.99
C SER A 20 -24.74 -15.25 8.46
N TRP A 21 -24.74 -15.02 9.78
CA TRP A 21 -24.78 -13.69 10.38
C TRP A 21 -23.58 -12.84 9.93
N SER A 22 -22.39 -13.41 9.69
CA SER A 22 -21.21 -12.63 9.28
C SER A 22 -21.36 -11.93 7.92
N PHE A 23 -22.37 -12.25 7.11
CA PHE A 23 -22.52 -11.78 5.73
C PHE A 23 -23.65 -10.77 5.50
N ARG A 24 -24.24 -10.18 6.55
CA ARG A 24 -25.44 -9.31 6.43
C ARG A 24 -25.32 -8.17 5.42
N ASN A 25 -24.11 -7.63 5.22
CA ASN A 25 -23.84 -6.49 4.34
C ASN A 25 -22.77 -6.83 3.29
N ILE A 26 -22.65 -8.09 2.89
CA ILE A 26 -21.66 -8.55 1.90
C ILE A 26 -22.36 -8.88 0.59
N ASN A 27 -21.78 -8.44 -0.54
CA ASN A 27 -22.27 -8.81 -1.87
C ASN A 27 -22.32 -10.36 -1.98
N PRO A 28 -23.47 -10.95 -2.38
CA PRO A 28 -23.60 -12.40 -2.58
C PRO A 28 -22.53 -13.03 -3.48
N ASP A 29 -22.00 -12.30 -4.47
CA ASP A 29 -20.96 -12.78 -5.36
C ASP A 29 -19.65 -13.09 -4.61
N ILE A 30 -19.26 -12.22 -3.65
CA ILE A 30 -18.06 -12.45 -2.81
C ILE A 30 -18.18 -13.78 -2.06
N LYS A 31 -19.38 -14.04 -1.53
CA LYS A 31 -19.68 -15.27 -0.79
C LYS A 31 -19.59 -16.50 -1.70
N ARG A 32 -20.09 -16.41 -2.93
CA ARG A 32 -20.01 -17.50 -3.93
C ARG A 32 -18.56 -17.77 -4.34
N ASP A 33 -17.79 -16.72 -4.58
CA ASP A 33 -16.49 -16.82 -5.23
C ASP A 33 -15.37 -17.22 -4.25
N TYR A 34 -15.50 -16.86 -2.97
CA TYR A 34 -14.45 -17.02 -1.96
C TYR A 34 -14.80 -17.89 -0.75
N PHE A 35 -16.04 -18.41 -0.65
CA PHE A 35 -16.45 -19.25 0.46
C PHE A 35 -17.08 -20.57 0.00
N ARG A 36 -16.92 -21.61 0.83
CA ARG A 36 -17.55 -22.92 0.69
C ARG A 36 -18.48 -23.18 1.86
N ILE A 37 -19.64 -23.76 1.58
CA ILE A 37 -20.61 -24.10 2.61
C ILE A 37 -20.34 -25.54 3.07
N ILE A 38 -20.06 -25.71 4.36
CA ILE A 38 -19.84 -27.03 4.99
C ILE A 38 -20.63 -27.02 6.30
N ASN A 39 -21.51 -28.00 6.50
CA ASN A 39 -22.31 -28.16 7.74
C ASN A 39 -22.94 -26.84 8.22
N ASN A 40 -23.59 -26.11 7.30
CA ASN A 40 -24.26 -24.83 7.55
C ASN A 40 -23.33 -23.66 8.00
N SER A 41 -22.03 -23.79 7.80
CA SER A 41 -21.03 -22.73 8.03
C SER A 41 -20.30 -22.36 6.75
N TYR A 42 -19.78 -21.13 6.69
CA TYR A 42 -19.03 -20.62 5.55
C TYR A 42 -17.54 -20.68 5.84
N HIS A 43 -16.83 -21.46 5.06
CA HIS A 43 -15.39 -21.64 5.15
C HIS A 43 -14.75 -20.82 4.05
N ILE A 44 -13.83 -19.93 4.40
CA ILE A 44 -13.04 -19.19 3.43
C ILE A 44 -12.19 -20.15 2.60
N ASP A 45 -12.06 -19.89 1.30
CA ASP A 45 -11.20 -20.67 0.41
C ASP A 45 -9.75 -20.64 0.89
N ASP A 46 -9.11 -21.81 0.93
CA ASP A 46 -7.72 -21.96 1.37
C ASP A 46 -6.74 -21.12 0.55
N ARG A 47 -7.07 -20.80 -0.71
CA ARG A 47 -6.26 -19.89 -1.54
C ARG A 47 -6.15 -18.50 -0.92
N ILE A 48 -7.26 -17.97 -0.39
CA ILE A 48 -7.30 -16.67 0.28
C ILE A 48 -6.66 -16.77 1.67
N LYS A 49 -6.95 -17.87 2.39
CA LYS A 49 -6.40 -18.13 3.72
C LYS A 49 -4.86 -18.12 3.74
N LYS A 50 -4.23 -18.69 2.71
CA LYS A 50 -2.77 -18.73 2.55
C LYS A 50 -2.13 -17.36 2.25
N MET A 51 -2.92 -16.36 1.85
CA MET A 51 -2.43 -14.99 1.62
C MET A 51 -2.32 -14.17 2.92
N VAL A 52 -2.79 -14.69 4.05
CA VAL A 52 -2.88 -13.94 5.30
C VAL A 52 -2.12 -14.62 6.43
N THR A 53 -1.14 -13.90 6.97
CA THR A 53 -0.47 -14.27 8.23
C THR A 53 -1.09 -13.51 9.40
N PHE A 54 -1.21 -14.19 10.55
CA PHE A 54 -1.75 -13.62 11.79
C PHE A 54 -0.69 -13.56 12.90
N LYS A 55 -0.68 -12.48 13.68
CA LYS A 55 0.28 -12.27 14.77
C LYS A 55 -0.36 -11.65 16.01
N THR A 56 0.03 -12.12 17.19
CA THR A 56 -0.38 -11.47 18.45
C THR A 56 0.50 -10.26 18.71
N VAL A 57 -0.08 -9.06 18.68
CA VAL A 57 0.64 -7.80 18.86
C VAL A 57 -0.19 -6.83 19.68
N ASN A 58 0.40 -6.28 20.74
CA ASN A 58 -0.15 -5.15 21.47
C ASN A 58 0.28 -3.83 20.82
N LEU A 59 -0.69 -3.10 20.27
CA LEU A 59 -0.46 -1.83 19.57
C LEU A 59 0.19 -0.74 20.44
N VAL A 60 0.14 -0.81 21.77
CA VAL A 60 0.72 0.21 22.67
C VAL A 60 2.05 -0.23 23.25
N LYS A 61 2.14 -1.50 23.68
CA LYS A 61 3.29 -2.05 24.41
C LYS A 61 4.39 -2.58 23.50
N ASP A 62 4.02 -3.27 22.42
CA ASP A 62 5.00 -4.00 21.61
C ASP A 62 5.71 -3.07 20.61
N SER A 63 6.98 -3.37 20.37
CA SER A 63 7.79 -2.63 19.40
C SER A 63 7.61 -3.16 17.98
N PHE A 64 7.50 -2.24 17.02
CA PHE A 64 7.41 -2.55 15.59
C PHE A 64 8.78 -2.62 14.90
N ASN A 65 9.86 -2.23 15.59
CA ASN A 65 11.22 -2.22 15.03
C ASN A 65 12.11 -3.38 15.52
N LYS A 66 11.58 -4.29 16.35
CA LYS A 66 12.31 -5.47 16.86
C LYS A 66 11.59 -6.75 16.47
N GLN A 67 10.75 -7.29 17.35
CA GLN A 67 10.07 -8.57 17.18
C GLN A 67 9.00 -8.54 16.07
N ASN A 68 8.64 -7.34 15.60
CA ASN A 68 7.63 -7.10 14.57
C ASN A 68 8.16 -6.32 13.37
N TYR A 69 9.41 -6.56 12.96
CA TYR A 69 10.03 -5.89 11.81
C TYR A 69 9.28 -6.13 10.49
N ASP A 70 8.52 -7.23 10.41
CA ASP A 70 7.63 -7.61 9.31
C ASP A 70 6.42 -6.67 9.14
N LEU A 71 6.23 -5.72 10.06
CA LEU A 71 5.24 -4.65 9.96
C LEU A 71 5.77 -3.40 9.24
N LYS A 72 6.99 -3.40 8.69
CA LYS A 72 7.53 -2.25 7.97
C LYS A 72 7.11 -2.21 6.50
N ASP A 73 7.29 -1.04 5.90
CA ASP A 73 7.08 -0.76 4.48
C ASP A 73 5.71 -1.19 3.96
N LEU A 74 4.66 -0.91 4.73
CA LEU A 74 3.28 -1.20 4.37
C LEU A 74 2.76 -0.16 3.38
N ASP A 75 2.12 -0.63 2.30
CA ASP A 75 1.40 0.24 1.36
C ASP A 75 0.05 0.70 1.94
N LEU A 76 -0.57 -0.14 2.79
CA LEU A 76 -1.90 0.07 3.36
C LEU A 76 -1.96 -0.47 4.80
N LEU A 77 -2.44 0.38 5.72
CA LEU A 77 -2.74 0.04 7.10
C LEU A 77 -4.22 0.34 7.39
N ILE A 78 -4.96 -0.65 7.88
CA ILE A 78 -6.36 -0.50 8.28
C ILE A 78 -6.46 -0.77 9.79
N CYS A 79 -6.88 0.24 10.55
CA CYS A 79 -7.06 0.15 12.00
C CYS A 79 -8.36 0.87 12.39
N ARG A 80 -9.48 0.16 12.30
CA ARG A 80 -10.83 0.69 12.57
C ARG A 80 -11.38 0.12 13.86
N ASN A 81 -12.07 0.96 14.63
CA ASN A 81 -12.74 0.63 15.89
C ASN A 81 -11.78 0.20 17.00
N VAL A 82 -10.54 0.69 16.98
CA VAL A 82 -9.51 0.36 17.97
C VAL A 82 -9.07 1.58 18.78
N PHE A 83 -8.85 2.74 18.14
CA PHE A 83 -8.37 3.94 18.83
C PHE A 83 -9.34 4.47 19.90
N ILE A 84 -10.62 4.13 19.82
CA ILE A 84 -11.65 4.50 20.81
C ILE A 84 -11.38 3.92 22.21
N TYR A 85 -10.52 2.91 22.33
CA TYR A 85 -10.15 2.29 23.59
C TYR A 85 -8.86 2.86 24.19
N PHE A 86 -8.23 3.84 23.54
CA PHE A 86 -6.95 4.39 23.96
C PHE A 86 -7.08 5.81 24.51
N GLU A 87 -6.29 6.11 25.54
CA GLU A 87 -6.04 7.48 25.95
C GLU A 87 -5.15 8.20 24.93
N ASP A 88 -5.14 9.53 24.97
CA ASP A 88 -4.51 10.35 23.94
C ASP A 88 -3.01 10.13 23.80
N SER A 89 -2.32 9.86 24.91
CA SER A 89 -0.89 9.51 24.92
C SER A 89 -0.62 8.20 24.18
N ALA A 90 -1.48 7.19 24.38
CA ALA A 90 -1.39 5.91 23.71
C ALA A 90 -1.72 6.04 22.22
N LYS A 91 -2.73 6.83 21.85
CA LYS A 91 -3.05 7.12 20.44
C LYS A 91 -1.87 7.77 19.72
N ALA A 92 -1.25 8.79 20.32
CA ALA A 92 -0.07 9.46 19.75
C ALA A 92 1.08 8.47 19.50
N LYS A 93 1.40 7.63 20.49
CA LYS A 93 2.43 6.60 20.37
C LYS A 93 2.13 5.58 19.26
N VAL A 94 0.87 5.18 19.11
CA VAL A 94 0.44 4.25 18.05
C VAL A 94 0.54 4.92 16.67
N LEU A 95 0.13 6.19 16.55
CA LEU A 95 0.23 6.95 15.30
C LEU A 95 1.68 7.12 14.84
N ASP A 96 2.62 7.38 15.76
CA ASP A 96 4.04 7.44 15.43
C ASP A 96 4.54 6.11 14.89
N LYS A 97 4.17 4.98 15.52
CA LYS A 97 4.51 3.65 15.02
C LYS A 97 3.88 3.35 13.65
N PHE A 98 2.65 3.79 13.42
CA PHE A 98 1.98 3.63 12.12
C PHE A 98 2.65 4.47 11.03
N TYR A 99 3.08 5.69 11.35
CA TYR A 99 3.86 6.50 10.43
C TYR A 99 5.16 5.80 10.01
N ASP A 100 5.92 5.27 10.97
CA ASP A 100 7.20 4.60 10.72
C ASP A 100 7.07 3.27 9.96
N THR A 101 5.88 2.66 9.99
CA THR A 101 5.61 1.38 9.30
C THR A 101 5.03 1.53 7.91
N LEU A 102 4.37 2.65 7.61
CA LEU A 102 3.89 2.94 6.26
C LEU A 102 5.04 3.34 5.35
N LYS A 103 5.03 2.89 4.10
CA LYS A 103 5.87 3.50 3.05
C LYS A 103 5.54 4.99 2.87
N PRO A 104 6.46 5.79 2.34
CA PRO A 104 6.10 7.09 1.76
C PRO A 104 4.92 6.91 0.81
N LEU A 105 3.93 7.79 0.89
CA LEU A 105 2.66 7.73 0.15
C LEU A 105 1.72 6.56 0.51
N GLY A 106 2.06 5.72 1.48
CA GLY A 106 1.19 4.68 2.01
C GLY A 106 -0.03 5.25 2.77
N TYR A 107 -1.09 4.44 2.88
CA TYR A 107 -2.38 4.89 3.42
C TYR A 107 -2.71 4.25 4.77
N LEU A 108 -3.24 5.06 5.68
CA LEU A 108 -3.85 4.68 6.95
C LEU A 108 -5.36 4.95 6.90
N LEU A 109 -6.15 3.91 7.15
CA LEU A 109 -7.61 3.99 7.27
C LEU A 109 -8.01 3.72 8.72
N THR A 110 -8.81 4.61 9.30
CA THR A 110 -9.36 4.44 10.65
C THR A 110 -10.88 4.45 10.66
N GLY A 111 -11.50 4.18 11.81
CA GLY A 111 -12.93 4.38 11.95
C GLY A 111 -13.31 5.86 11.93
N HIS A 112 -14.61 6.14 11.77
CA HIS A 112 -15.12 7.51 11.74
C HIS A 112 -14.82 8.22 13.06
N ALA A 113 -14.28 9.43 12.96
CA ALA A 113 -13.96 10.31 14.08
C ALA A 113 -12.99 9.76 15.15
N GLU A 114 -12.35 8.61 14.93
CA GLU A 114 -11.49 7.97 15.95
C GLU A 114 -10.25 8.78 16.32
N LEU A 115 -9.79 9.62 15.39
CA LEU A 115 -8.64 10.50 15.55
C LEU A 115 -9.04 11.98 15.59
N TYR A 116 -10.33 12.27 15.84
CA TYR A 116 -10.80 13.63 15.95
C TYR A 116 -10.03 14.38 17.05
N GLY A 117 -9.56 15.58 16.76
CA GLY A 117 -8.76 16.40 17.69
C GLY A 117 -7.31 15.96 17.88
N HIS A 118 -6.85 14.86 17.26
CA HIS A 118 -5.44 14.46 17.35
C HIS A 118 -4.55 15.17 16.35
N ASN A 119 -3.28 15.34 16.72
CA ASN A 119 -2.26 15.86 15.83
C ASN A 119 -1.94 14.83 14.72
N LEU A 120 -2.43 15.11 13.51
CA LEU A 120 -2.19 14.31 12.31
C LEU A 120 -1.28 15.04 11.32
N SER A 121 -0.48 15.99 11.80
CA SER A 121 0.39 16.81 10.97
C SER A 121 1.36 15.99 10.11
N LYS A 122 1.75 14.78 10.52
CA LYS A 122 2.60 13.86 9.74
C LYS A 122 1.88 13.25 8.52
N PHE A 123 0.55 13.26 8.51
CA PHE A 123 -0.27 12.70 7.45
C PHE A 123 -0.91 13.81 6.61
N GLN A 124 -1.18 13.50 5.35
CA GLN A 124 -2.10 14.26 4.51
C GLN A 124 -3.48 13.61 4.58
N THR A 125 -4.49 14.35 5.03
CA THR A 125 -5.88 13.89 5.00
C THR A 125 -6.41 13.89 3.58
N LYS A 126 -7.00 12.77 3.16
CA LYS A 126 -7.72 12.56 1.91
C LYS A 126 -9.17 12.24 2.24
N VAL A 127 -10.08 12.99 1.63
CA VAL A 127 -11.53 12.79 1.82
C VAL A 127 -12.03 11.92 0.67
N PHE A 128 -12.63 10.78 1.02
CA PHE A 128 -13.37 9.93 0.10
C PHE A 128 -14.85 9.93 0.52
N PRO A 129 -15.79 9.63 -0.39
CA PRO A 129 -17.22 9.65 -0.09
C PRO A 129 -17.60 8.83 1.16
N GLU A 130 -16.93 7.69 1.37
CA GLU A 130 -17.22 6.75 2.46
C GLU A 130 -16.27 6.88 3.67
N SER A 131 -15.19 7.67 3.57
CA SER A 131 -14.17 7.66 4.62
C SER A 131 -13.18 8.81 4.57
N LEU A 132 -12.62 9.12 5.73
CA LEU A 132 -11.40 9.90 5.86
C LEU A 132 -10.21 8.95 5.85
N VAL A 133 -9.28 9.19 4.94
CA VAL A 133 -8.07 8.38 4.77
C VAL A 133 -6.86 9.27 5.01
N TYR A 134 -5.86 8.77 5.72
CA TYR A 134 -4.65 9.50 6.04
C TYR A 134 -3.48 8.95 5.23
N GLN A 135 -2.84 9.77 4.42
CA GLN A 135 -1.70 9.34 3.61
C GLN A 135 -0.39 9.80 4.26
N ARG A 136 0.57 8.91 4.46
CA ARG A 136 1.92 9.31 4.85
C ARG A 136 2.48 10.17 3.71
N ARG A 137 3.03 11.35 4.02
CA ARG A 137 3.61 12.20 2.97
C ARG A 137 4.79 11.50 2.31
N ALA A 138 5.08 11.88 1.06
CA ALA A 138 6.39 11.57 0.52
C ALA A 138 7.43 12.12 1.49
N ASP A 139 8.44 11.33 1.83
CA ASP A 139 9.67 11.92 2.32
C ASP A 139 10.13 12.91 1.21
N ASN A 140 10.88 13.96 1.54
CA ASN A 140 11.58 14.74 0.50
C ASN A 140 12.64 13.81 -0.14
N LEU A 141 12.17 12.82 -0.89
CA LEU A 141 12.91 12.03 -1.83
C LEU A 141 13.27 13.05 -2.88
N ILE A 142 14.44 13.67 -2.73
CA ILE A 142 15.17 14.21 -3.85
C ILE A 142 15.04 13.13 -4.92
N LEU A 143 14.25 13.41 -5.96
CA LEU A 143 14.27 12.62 -7.17
C LEU A 143 15.76 12.49 -7.46
N LYS A 144 16.31 11.27 -7.37
CA LYS A 144 17.58 10.98 -8.02
C LYS A 144 17.27 11.12 -9.50
N THR A 145 17.19 12.35 -9.98
CA THR A 145 17.29 12.64 -11.40
C THR A 145 18.64 12.03 -11.77
N PRO A 146 18.68 11.00 -12.64
CA PRO A 146 19.97 10.61 -13.19
C PRO A 146 20.60 11.88 -13.76
N PRO A 147 21.91 12.12 -13.55
CA PRO A 147 22.54 13.31 -14.10
C PRO A 147 22.19 13.36 -15.58
N LEU A 148 21.65 14.49 -16.03
CA LEU A 148 21.49 14.78 -17.44
C LEU A 148 22.88 14.55 -18.04
N VAL A 149 23.03 13.45 -18.78
CA VAL A 149 24.19 13.24 -19.63
C VAL A 149 24.13 14.39 -20.62
N SER A 150 25.00 15.36 -20.42
CA SER A 150 25.27 16.37 -21.43
C SER A 150 25.73 15.60 -22.67
N LEU A 151 24.93 15.62 -23.73
CA LEU A 151 25.40 15.27 -25.06
C LEU A 151 26.49 16.30 -25.39
N SER A 152 27.75 15.95 -25.14
CA SER A 152 28.88 16.67 -25.70
C SER A 152 28.78 16.52 -27.21
N SER A 153 28.54 17.63 -27.87
CA SER A 153 28.65 17.80 -29.30
C SER A 153 30.08 17.49 -29.76
N GLU A 154 30.31 16.24 -30.17
CA GLU A 154 31.39 15.88 -31.09
C GLU A 154 30.78 15.18 -32.31
N GLU A 155 30.05 15.95 -33.12
CA GLU A 155 29.92 15.61 -34.53
C GLU A 155 31.22 15.99 -35.23
N LYS A 156 32.14 15.04 -35.37
CA LYS A 156 33.20 15.14 -36.37
C LYS A 156 32.59 14.98 -37.75
N SER A 157 32.50 16.10 -38.46
CA SER A 157 32.19 16.19 -39.89
C SER A 157 33.02 15.19 -40.71
N PRO A 158 32.42 14.35 -41.58
CA PRO A 158 33.19 13.49 -42.48
C PRO A 158 33.81 14.31 -43.61
N GLN A 159 35.15 14.29 -43.70
CA GLN A 159 35.86 14.81 -44.87
C GLN A 159 35.61 13.91 -46.08
N LEU A 160 34.91 14.45 -47.09
CA LEU A 160 34.81 13.86 -48.43
C LEU A 160 36.19 13.97 -49.13
N LYS A 161 36.82 12.82 -49.40
CA LYS A 161 37.92 12.72 -50.37
C LYS A 161 37.34 12.30 -51.73
N ASN A 162 37.72 13.09 -52.73
CA ASN A 162 37.38 12.98 -54.15
C ASN A 162 37.52 11.56 -54.72
N LEU A 163 36.56 11.15 -55.54
CA LEU A 163 36.79 10.27 -56.68
C LEU A 163 36.07 10.84 -57.91
N SER A 164 36.74 10.72 -59.06
CA SER A 164 36.60 11.51 -60.27
C SER A 164 35.31 11.31 -61.08
N LEU A 165 35.06 12.33 -61.91
CA LEU A 165 34.04 12.47 -62.97
C LEU A 165 33.86 11.27 -63.90
N GLU A 166 32.61 11.04 -64.32
CA GLU A 166 32.25 10.85 -65.72
C GLU A 166 30.84 11.42 -65.99
N VAL A 167 30.69 12.06 -67.15
CA VAL A 167 29.59 12.93 -67.56
C VAL A 167 28.75 12.22 -68.63
N LEU A 168 27.47 12.64 -68.75
CA LEU A 168 26.65 12.83 -69.98
C LEU A 168 25.26 12.13 -69.91
N PRO A 169 24.25 12.53 -70.73
CA PRO A 169 23.48 13.75 -70.53
C PRO A 169 21.94 13.55 -70.69
N GLY A 170 21.16 14.50 -70.16
CA GLY A 170 19.97 15.05 -70.83
C GLY A 170 18.69 14.21 -70.91
N GLY A 171 17.58 14.79 -70.44
CA GLY A 171 16.25 14.30 -70.80
C GLY A 171 15.13 14.89 -69.95
N ALA A 172 14.71 16.11 -70.27
CA ALA A 172 13.45 16.68 -69.80
C ALA A 172 12.27 15.95 -70.45
N THR A 173 11.16 15.76 -69.72
CA THR A 173 9.81 16.21 -70.13
C THR A 173 8.72 15.84 -69.12
N LYS A 174 7.92 16.86 -68.76
CA LYS A 174 6.50 16.90 -68.33
C LYS A 174 6.00 16.04 -67.18
#